data_AF-A0A931ES86-F1
#
_entry.id   AF-A0A931ES86-F1
#
_cell.length_a   1.000
_cell.length_b   1.000
_cell.length_c   1.000
_cell.angle_alpha   90.00
_cell.angle_beta   90.00
_cell.angle_gamma   90.00
#
_symmetry.space_group_name_H-M   'P 1'
#
loop_
_entity.id
_entity.type
_entity.pdbx_description
1 polymer ?
#
loop_
_entity_poly.entity_id
_entity_poly.type
_entity_poly.pdbx_seq_one_letter_code
_entity_poly.pdbx_strand_id
1 'polypeptide(L)'
;MRFNDLGVDFKYLLVSEKDKKFGLTINTVGFQPIAPNTVYPSTDHPKNYYFRPDKGRVLSEYQFVYISKGKGTFISENTKRLNITKGQIIILFPGQWHSYSPNNEIGWNEYYIGFEGKIIDELV
;
A
#
# COMPACT_ATOMS: atom_id res chain seq x y z
N MET A 1 -11.69 22.32 -4.51
CA MET A 1 -11.38 21.01 -5.12
C MET A 1 -11.55 19.93 -4.06
N ARG A 2 -12.37 18.90 -4.31
CA ARG A 2 -12.54 17.74 -3.42
C ARG A 2 -11.39 16.75 -3.64
N PHE A 3 -10.17 17.14 -3.28
CA PHE A 3 -9.06 16.19 -3.24
C PHE A 3 -9.33 15.21 -2.09
N ASN A 4 -9.30 13.90 -2.37
CA ASN A 4 -9.48 12.79 -1.43
C ASN A 4 -10.92 12.35 -1.08
N ASP A 5 -11.95 12.78 -1.82
CA ASP A 5 -13.32 12.21 -1.72
C ASP A 5 -13.65 11.38 -2.98
N LEU A 6 -12.67 10.62 -3.49
CA LEU A 6 -12.84 9.74 -4.64
C LEU A 6 -13.43 8.39 -4.18
N GLY A 7 -14.06 7.64 -5.09
CA GLY A 7 -14.41 6.24 -4.83
C GLY A 7 -13.16 5.35 -4.77
N VAL A 8 -13.34 4.07 -4.50
CA VAL A 8 -12.27 3.08 -4.67
C VAL A 8 -11.88 3.01 -6.14
N ASP A 9 -10.61 3.16 -6.47
CA ASP A 9 -10.07 3.02 -7.83
C ASP A 9 -8.69 2.37 -7.76
N PHE A 10 -8.46 1.34 -8.54
CA PHE A 10 -7.17 0.67 -8.59
C PHE A 10 -6.96 -0.01 -9.94
N LYS A 11 -5.69 -0.15 -10.30
CA LYS A 11 -5.24 -0.76 -11.54
C LYS A 11 -4.08 -1.69 -11.26
N TYR A 12 -4.20 -2.92 -11.76
CA TYR A 12 -3.08 -3.84 -11.92
C TYR A 12 -2.60 -3.74 -13.36
N LEU A 13 -1.33 -3.43 -13.54
CA LEU A 13 -0.72 -3.22 -14.83
C LEU A 13 0.07 -4.47 -15.23
N LEU A 14 -0.19 -4.99 -16.43
CA LEU A 14 0.61 -6.08 -16.97
C LEU A 14 1.92 -5.51 -17.51
N VAL A 15 3.03 -5.97 -16.94
CA VAL A 15 4.38 -5.54 -17.30
C VAL A 15 5.01 -6.57 -18.24
N SER A 16 5.45 -6.14 -19.41
CA SER A 16 6.15 -7.00 -20.37
C SER A 16 7.67 -7.01 -20.16
N GLU A 17 8.35 -8.00 -20.75
CA GLU A 17 9.82 -8.04 -20.78
C GLU A 17 10.45 -6.81 -21.47
N LYS A 18 9.72 -6.14 -22.37
CA LYS A 18 10.16 -4.88 -22.97
C LYS A 18 10.10 -3.74 -21.95
N ASP A 19 9.04 -3.67 -21.15
CA ASP A 19 8.86 -2.63 -20.15
C ASP A 19 9.92 -2.72 -19.05
N LYS A 20 10.28 -3.95 -18.65
CA LYS A 20 11.37 -4.19 -17.68
C LYS A 20 12.71 -3.60 -18.13
N LYS A 21 12.94 -3.39 -19.43
CA LYS A 21 14.17 -2.76 -19.94
C LYS A 21 14.28 -1.28 -19.60
N PHE A 22 13.18 -0.60 -19.23
CA PHE A 22 13.22 0.77 -18.72
C PHE A 22 13.87 0.87 -17.33
N GLY A 23 14.04 -0.27 -16.62
CA GLY A 23 14.72 -0.32 -15.33
C GLY A 23 13.84 0.02 -14.13
N LEU A 24 12.61 0.48 -14.34
CA LEU A 24 11.59 0.71 -13.31
C LEU A 24 10.20 0.50 -13.92
N THR A 25 9.36 -0.30 -13.26
CA THR A 25 8.00 -0.60 -13.72
C THR A 25 7.00 -0.46 -12.58
N ILE A 26 5.79 0.01 -12.92
CA ILE A 26 4.66 0.07 -11.99
C ILE A 26 3.78 -1.15 -12.23
N ASN A 27 3.56 -1.93 -11.19
CA ASN A 27 2.74 -3.15 -11.23
C ASN A 27 1.32 -2.86 -10.75
N THR A 28 1.19 -1.95 -9.78
CA THR A 28 -0.10 -1.60 -9.19
C THR A 28 -0.16 -0.11 -8.86
N VAL A 29 -1.34 0.50 -9.04
CA VAL A 29 -1.65 1.82 -8.48
C VAL A 29 -3.08 1.82 -7.97
N GLY A 30 -3.34 2.49 -6.86
CA GLY A 30 -4.71 2.64 -6.39
C GLY A 30 -4.91 3.72 -5.35
N PHE A 31 -6.19 3.99 -5.12
CA PHE A 31 -6.70 4.83 -4.07
C PHE A 31 -7.88 4.12 -3.40
N GLN A 32 -7.87 4.13 -2.08
CA GLN A 32 -8.98 3.61 -1.31
C GLN A 32 -9.30 4.54 -0.14
N PRO A 33 -10.53 5.07 -0.05
CA PRO A 33 -11.04 5.66 1.18
C PRO A 33 -11.54 4.55 2.11
N ILE A 34 -11.08 4.55 3.36
CA ILE A 34 -11.57 3.65 4.40
C ILE A 34 -12.24 4.53 5.46
N ALA A 35 -13.57 4.47 5.52
CA ALA A 35 -14.35 5.23 6.49
C ALA A 35 -14.27 4.60 7.90
N PRO A 36 -14.59 5.36 8.97
CA PRO A 36 -14.80 4.80 10.30
C PRO A 36 -15.68 3.55 10.29
N ASN A 37 -15.29 2.56 11.10
CA ASN A 37 -15.98 1.29 11.31
C ASN A 37 -16.16 0.42 10.06
N THR A 38 -15.39 0.70 9.01
CA THR A 38 -15.36 -0.12 7.80
C THR A 38 -14.45 -1.33 8.03
N VAL A 39 -14.90 -2.51 7.60
CA VAL A 39 -14.07 -3.72 7.62
C VAL A 39 -12.84 -3.48 6.74
N TYR A 40 -11.65 -3.73 7.29
CA TYR A 40 -10.39 -3.57 6.59
C TYR A 40 -9.59 -4.87 6.58
N PRO A 41 -9.01 -5.27 5.43
CA PRO A 41 -9.08 -4.60 4.13
C PRO A 41 -10.39 -4.91 3.40
N SER A 42 -10.62 -4.25 2.26
CA SER A 42 -11.81 -4.51 1.44
C SER A 42 -11.84 -5.97 0.98
N THR A 43 -13.04 -6.54 0.89
CA THR A 43 -13.28 -7.89 0.35
C THR A 43 -13.34 -7.92 -1.18
N ASP A 44 -13.28 -6.76 -1.84
CA ASP A 44 -13.42 -6.64 -3.30
C ASP A 44 -12.13 -6.96 -4.08
N HIS A 45 -11.08 -7.40 -3.40
CA HIS A 45 -9.81 -7.75 -4.03
C HIS A 45 -9.75 -9.22 -4.48
N PRO A 46 -9.04 -9.55 -5.58
CA PRO A 46 -8.81 -10.94 -5.97
C PRO A 46 -8.15 -11.72 -4.83
N LYS A 47 -8.50 -13.00 -4.67
CA LYS A 47 -8.11 -13.79 -3.49
C LYS A 47 -6.61 -13.79 -3.17
N ASN A 48 -5.77 -13.72 -4.20
CA ASN A 48 -4.32 -13.74 -4.07
C ASN A 48 -3.72 -12.45 -3.46
N TYR A 49 -4.52 -11.39 -3.33
CA TYR A 49 -4.13 -10.12 -2.71
C TYR A 49 -4.74 -9.91 -1.32
N TYR A 50 -5.42 -10.92 -0.75
CA TYR A 50 -6.02 -10.80 0.58
C TYR A 50 -4.97 -10.47 1.62
N PHE A 51 -4.98 -9.21 2.05
CA PHE A 51 -4.20 -8.76 3.18
C PHE A 51 -4.98 -9.04 4.45
N ARG A 52 -4.29 -9.52 5.48
CA ARG A 52 -4.87 -9.76 6.80
C ARG A 52 -4.04 -9.02 7.83
N PRO A 53 -4.48 -7.85 8.32
CA PRO A 53 -3.68 -7.03 9.23
C PRO A 53 -3.25 -7.77 10.49
N ASP A 54 -4.05 -8.75 10.95
CA ASP A 54 -3.72 -9.61 12.09
C ASP A 54 -2.57 -10.58 11.82
N LYS A 55 -2.30 -10.90 10.56
CA LYS A 55 -1.23 -11.83 10.13
C LYS A 55 -0.08 -11.17 9.38
N GLY A 56 -0.29 -9.96 8.86
CA GLY A 56 0.63 -9.30 7.93
C GLY A 56 0.81 -10.07 6.62
N ARG A 57 1.80 -9.66 5.82
CA ARG A 57 2.22 -10.34 4.60
C ARG A 57 3.67 -9.99 4.23
N VAL A 58 4.20 -10.71 3.25
CA VAL A 58 5.43 -10.38 2.52
C VAL A 58 5.05 -10.12 1.07
N LEU A 59 5.62 -9.09 0.45
CA LEU A 59 5.46 -8.79 -0.97
C LEU A 59 6.79 -8.99 -1.70
N SER A 60 6.75 -9.29 -2.98
CA SER A 60 7.93 -9.40 -3.85
C SER A 60 8.32 -8.08 -4.52
N GLU A 61 7.56 -7.01 -4.28
CA GLU A 61 7.70 -5.70 -4.91
C GLU A 61 7.76 -4.60 -3.84
N TYR A 62 8.31 -3.43 -4.20
CA TYR A 62 8.24 -2.25 -3.36
C TYR A 62 6.82 -1.71 -3.35
N GLN A 63 6.42 -1.06 -2.25
CA GLN A 63 5.22 -0.25 -2.23
C GLN A 63 5.47 1.09 -1.56
N PHE A 64 4.85 2.13 -2.10
CA PHE A 64 4.54 3.33 -1.34
C PHE A 64 3.07 3.32 -0.98
N VAL A 65 2.75 3.50 0.30
CA VAL A 65 1.40 3.71 0.80
C VAL A 65 1.32 5.08 1.46
N TYR A 66 0.73 6.05 0.77
CA TYR A 66 0.58 7.42 1.24
C TYR A 66 -0.76 7.64 1.93
N ILE A 67 -0.72 8.09 3.18
CA ILE A 67 -1.90 8.35 3.98
C ILE A 67 -2.32 9.81 3.82
N SER A 68 -3.39 10.06 3.08
CA SER A 68 -3.86 11.41 2.74
C SER A 68 -4.88 11.97 3.75
N LYS A 69 -5.49 11.11 4.57
CA LYS A 69 -6.45 11.45 5.62
C LYS A 69 -6.44 10.38 6.72
N GLY A 70 -6.83 10.76 7.93
CA GLY A 70 -7.02 9.82 9.03
C GLY A 70 -5.72 9.38 9.71
N LYS A 71 -5.77 8.22 10.36
CA LYS A 71 -4.62 7.64 11.08
C LYS A 71 -4.75 6.12 11.17
N GLY A 72 -3.62 5.47 11.42
CA GLY A 72 -3.53 4.02 11.54
C GLY A 72 -2.27 3.60 12.27
N THR A 73 -1.93 2.33 12.12
CA THR A 73 -0.68 1.77 12.64
C THR A 73 0.07 1.01 11.56
N PHE A 74 1.38 0.94 11.72
CA PHE A 74 2.28 0.14 10.89
C PHE A 74 3.22 -0.67 11.79
N ILE A 75 3.58 -1.87 11.36
CA ILE A 75 4.58 -2.73 11.98
C ILE A 75 5.30 -3.53 10.87
N SER A 76 6.58 -3.80 11.06
CA SER A 76 7.32 -4.73 10.19
C SER A 76 8.28 -5.58 10.99
N GLU A 77 8.94 -6.50 10.32
CA GLU A 77 9.98 -7.36 10.91
C GLU A 77 11.03 -6.55 11.69
N ASN A 78 11.45 -5.41 11.13
CA ASN A 78 12.52 -4.58 11.68
C ASN A 78 12.01 -3.27 12.33
N THR A 79 10.68 -3.04 12.32
CA THR A 79 10.07 -1.81 12.83
C THR A 79 9.00 -2.15 13.85
N LYS A 80 9.20 -1.74 15.10
CA LYS A 80 8.17 -1.82 16.15
C LYS A 80 6.92 -1.04 15.71
N ARG A 81 5.76 -1.37 16.30
CA ARG A 81 4.50 -0.70 15.98
C ARG A 81 4.63 0.83 16.05
N LEU A 82 4.31 1.51 14.95
CA LEU A 82 4.28 2.96 14.81
C LEU A 82 2.85 3.43 14.56
N ASN A 83 2.56 4.66 14.99
CA ASN A 83 1.37 5.39 14.57
C ASN A 83 1.66 6.09 13.24
N ILE A 84 0.73 5.97 12.31
CA ILE A 84 0.78 6.63 11.00
C ILE A 84 -0.38 7.61 10.92
N THR A 85 -0.13 8.80 10.41
CA THR A 85 -1.09 9.90 10.32
C THR A 85 -1.03 10.53 8.93
N LYS A 86 -2.04 11.35 8.62
CA LYS A 86 -2.08 12.15 7.40
C LYS A 86 -0.73 12.81 7.08
N GLY A 87 -0.30 12.67 5.83
CA GLY A 87 0.93 13.27 5.30
C GLY A 87 2.13 12.32 5.34
N GLN A 88 2.01 11.15 5.95
CA GLN A 88 3.09 10.17 6.03
C GLN A 88 2.97 9.11 4.93
N ILE A 89 4.13 8.59 4.51
CA ILE A 89 4.27 7.48 3.57
C ILE A 89 4.80 6.27 4.34
N ILE A 90 4.20 5.11 4.12
CA ILE A 90 4.76 3.82 4.49
C ILE A 90 5.49 3.29 3.26
N ILE A 91 6.76 2.91 3.44
CA ILE A 91 7.56 2.27 2.40
C ILE A 91 7.69 0.79 2.76
N LEU A 92 7.27 -0.07 1.84
CA LEU A 92 7.36 -1.52 2.00
C LEU A 92 8.45 -2.04 1.06
N PHE A 93 9.36 -2.83 1.62
CA PHE A 93 10.47 -3.42 0.88
C PHE A 93 10.13 -4.86 0.45
N PRO A 94 10.58 -5.30 -0.74
CA PRO A 94 10.48 -6.68 -1.17
C PRO A 94 11.07 -7.64 -0.12
N GLY A 95 10.41 -8.78 0.11
CA GLY A 95 10.90 -9.81 1.01
C GLY A 95 10.72 -9.50 2.51
N GLN A 96 10.27 -8.30 2.88
CA GLN A 96 10.09 -7.93 4.27
C GLN A 96 8.65 -8.15 4.76
N TRP A 97 8.49 -8.85 5.88
CA TRP A 97 7.19 -8.98 6.53
C TRP A 97 6.72 -7.63 7.07
N HIS A 98 5.44 -7.30 6.83
CA HIS A 98 4.81 -6.08 7.32
C HIS A 98 3.32 -6.25 7.58
N SER A 99 2.78 -5.35 8.40
CA SER A 99 1.34 -5.15 8.56
C SER A 99 1.02 -3.68 8.85
N TYR A 100 -0.16 -3.23 8.42
CA TYR A 100 -0.69 -1.91 8.67
C TYR A 100 -2.22 -1.96 8.63
N SER A 101 -2.84 -1.01 9.32
CA SER A 101 -4.29 -0.85 9.26
C SER A 101 -4.71 0.54 9.72
N PRO A 102 -5.84 1.07 9.21
CA PRO A 102 -6.44 2.26 9.76
C PRO A 102 -6.90 2.03 11.21
N ASN A 103 -6.96 3.12 11.97
CA ASN A 103 -7.70 3.12 13.23
C ASN A 103 -9.19 2.96 12.92
N ASN A 104 -9.85 2.01 13.59
CA ASN A 104 -11.25 1.66 13.28
C ASN A 104 -12.21 2.84 13.46
N GLU A 105 -12.03 3.70 14.46
CA GLU A 105 -12.96 4.81 14.74
C GLU A 105 -12.78 6.01 13.81
N ILE A 106 -11.61 6.13 13.17
CA ILE A 106 -11.26 7.30 12.34
C ILE A 106 -11.21 6.96 10.85
N GLY A 107 -10.81 5.73 10.51
CA GLY A 107 -10.48 5.36 9.14
C GLY A 107 -9.21 6.04 8.63
N TRP A 108 -8.93 5.85 7.34
CA TRP A 108 -7.90 6.60 6.61
C TRP A 108 -8.19 6.62 5.12
N ASN A 109 -7.49 7.47 4.37
CA ASN A 109 -7.46 7.38 2.92
C ASN A 109 -6.04 7.03 2.49
N GLU A 110 -5.90 5.96 1.73
CA GLU A 110 -4.61 5.50 1.22
C GLU A 110 -4.53 5.65 -0.29
N TYR A 111 -3.42 6.21 -0.76
CA TYR A 111 -2.93 6.01 -2.12
C TYR A 111 -1.82 4.98 -2.06
N TYR A 112 -1.77 4.06 -3.02
CA TYR A 112 -0.68 3.10 -3.09
C TYR A 112 -0.14 2.94 -4.51
N ILE A 113 1.17 2.74 -4.60
CA ILE A 113 1.89 2.43 -5.84
C ILE A 113 2.80 1.26 -5.55
N GLY A 114 2.66 0.19 -6.34
CA GLY A 114 3.51 -0.98 -6.35
C GLY A 114 4.45 -0.97 -7.53
N PHE A 115 5.73 -1.20 -7.29
CA PHE A 115 6.77 -1.04 -8.30
C PHE A 115 7.99 -1.90 -8.03
N GLU A 116 8.75 -2.17 -9.09
CA GLU A 116 9.99 -2.95 -9.06
C GLU A 116 10.93 -2.50 -10.17
N GLY A 117 12.19 -2.94 -10.10
CA GLY A 117 13.16 -2.76 -11.17
C GLY A 117 14.54 -2.35 -10.68
N LYS A 118 15.54 -2.52 -11.54
CA LYS A 118 16.95 -2.29 -11.23
C LYS A 118 17.25 -0.90 -10.67
N ILE A 119 16.54 0.13 -11.14
CA ILE A 119 16.76 1.51 -10.69
C ILE A 119 16.44 1.65 -9.21
N ILE A 120 15.32 1.08 -8.72
CA ILE A 120 15.02 1.16 -7.30
C ILE A 120 15.96 0.27 -6.49
N ASP A 121 16.32 -0.91 -7.02
CA ASP A 121 17.24 -1.83 -6.35
C ASP A 121 18.64 -1.21 -6.12
N GLU A 122 19.08 -0.30 -7.00
CA GLU A 122 20.35 0.42 -6.86
C GLU A 122 20.28 1.64 -5.91
N LEU A 123 19.08 2.12 -5.57
CA LEU A 123 18.88 3.30 -4.73
C LEU A 123 18.78 3.01 -3.23
N VAL A 124 18.55 1.75 -2.83
CA VAL A 124 18.24 1.34 -1.45
C VAL A 124 19.33 0.48 -0.80
#